data_AF-A0A455U688-F1
#
_entry.id   AF-A0A455U688-F1
#
_cell.length_a   1.000
_cell.length_b   1.000
_cell.length_c   1.000
_cell.angle_alpha   90.00
_cell.angle_beta   90.00
_cell.angle_gamma   90.00
#
_symmetry.space_group_name_H-M   'P 1'
#
loop_
_entity.id
_entity.type
_entity.pdbx_description
1 polymer ?
#
loop_
_entity_poly.entity_id
_entity_poly.type
_entity_poly.pdbx_seq_one_letter_code
_entity_poly.pdbx_strand_id
1 'polypeptide(L)'
;MLVCGGIHGDEINGVEIVRRVLRSKAINSIRGTLIAVPVVNVFGFLQQTRYLPDRRDLNRCFPGSESGSLGGRVAALFREQIVDYATHIIDLHGAIHRTNLPQIRAQLQPGSETERMANAFGAPWCLTLSCVKAACVTTLSAAVFRY
;
A
#
# COMPACT_ATOMS: atom_id res chain seq x y z
N MET A 1 -3.47 -10.25 -6.89
CA MET A 1 -2.50 -9.26 -6.38
C MET A 1 -3.22 -7.93 -6.21
N LEU A 2 -3.02 -7.24 -5.09
CA LEU A 2 -3.52 -5.89 -4.84
C LEU A 2 -2.39 -4.87 -5.06
N VAL A 3 -2.70 -3.78 -5.76
CA VAL A 3 -1.83 -2.60 -5.83
C VAL A 3 -2.64 -1.42 -5.33
N CYS A 4 -2.22 -0.78 -4.24
CA CYS A 4 -2.93 0.35 -3.65
C CYS A 4 -2.02 1.55 -3.41
N GLY A 5 -2.64 2.70 -3.21
CA GLY A 5 -1.98 3.94 -2.84
C GLY A 5 -2.94 4.86 -2.09
N GLY A 6 -2.44 6.01 -1.64
CA GLY A 6 -3.27 6.99 -0.95
C GLY A 6 -3.82 6.50 0.39
N ILE A 7 -3.11 5.62 1.11
CA ILE A 7 -3.40 5.33 2.52
C ILE A 7 -3.22 6.60 3.36
N HIS A 8 -2.17 7.37 3.07
CA HIS A 8 -2.09 8.77 3.46
C HIS A 8 -2.61 9.62 2.30
N GLY A 9 -3.60 10.46 2.56
CA GLY A 9 -4.32 11.19 1.52
C GLY A 9 -3.52 12.29 0.83
N ASP A 10 -2.44 12.74 1.45
CA ASP A 10 -1.53 13.75 0.93
C ASP A 10 -0.45 13.16 -0.02
N GLU A 11 -0.36 11.83 -0.14
CA GLU A 11 0.66 11.14 -0.94
C GLU A 11 0.19 10.83 -2.39
N ILE A 12 0.10 11.86 -3.22
CA ILE A 12 -0.47 11.77 -4.59
C ILE A 12 0.31 10.88 -5.58
N ASN A 13 1.60 10.63 -5.33
CA ASN A 13 2.45 9.86 -6.24
C ASN A 13 1.96 8.42 -6.40
N GLY A 14 1.58 7.76 -5.29
CA GLY A 14 1.03 6.41 -5.32
C GLY A 14 -0.27 6.36 -6.12
N VAL A 15 -1.15 7.34 -5.89
CA VAL A 15 -2.44 7.47 -6.62
C VAL A 15 -2.22 7.51 -8.13
N GLU A 16 -1.30 8.36 -8.60
CA GLU A 16 -1.01 8.50 -10.03
C GLU A 16 -0.34 7.26 -10.63
N ILE A 17 0.55 6.59 -9.89
CA ILE A 17 1.16 5.33 -10.34
C ILE A 17 0.08 4.26 -10.56
N VAL A 18 -0.83 4.07 -9.61
CA VAL A 18 -1.92 3.09 -9.78
C VAL A 18 -2.82 3.46 -10.97
N ARG A 19 -3.14 4.75 -11.15
CA ARG A 19 -3.91 5.21 -12.32
C ARG A 19 -3.21 4.91 -13.64
N ARG A 20 -1.88 5.05 -13.72
CA ARG A 20 -1.09 4.70 -14.91
C ARG A 20 -1.04 3.20 -15.16
N VAL A 21 -0.88 2.40 -14.10
CA VAL A 21 -0.94 0.93 -14.21
C VAL A 21 -2.27 0.51 -14.83
N LEU A 22 -3.39 1.03 -14.34
CA LEU A 22 -4.73 0.75 -14.88
C LEU A 22 -4.94 1.19 -16.34
N ARG A 23 -4.13 2.13 -16.85
CA ARG A 23 -4.16 2.59 -18.26
C ARG A 23 -3.14 1.88 -19.14
N SER A 24 -2.24 1.08 -18.56
CA SER A 24 -1.18 0.41 -19.30
C SER A 24 -1.74 -0.74 -20.11
N LYS A 25 -1.39 -0.83 -21.40
CA LYS A 25 -1.75 -1.98 -22.24
C LYS A 25 -1.18 -3.31 -21.72
N ALA A 26 -0.12 -3.26 -20.91
CA ALA A 26 0.51 -4.44 -20.32
C ALA A 26 -0.44 -5.23 -19.39
N ILE A 27 -1.46 -4.57 -18.81
CA ILE A 27 -2.43 -5.27 -17.96
C ILE A 27 -3.29 -6.24 -18.77
N ASN A 28 -3.46 -6.03 -20.07
CA ASN A 28 -4.27 -6.91 -20.93
C ASN A 28 -3.61 -8.29 -21.14
N SER A 29 -2.32 -8.43 -20.82
CA SER A 29 -1.56 -9.67 -20.96
C SER A 29 -1.35 -10.42 -19.64
N ILE A 30 -1.89 -9.94 -18.52
CA ILE A 30 -1.69 -10.61 -17.23
C ILE A 30 -2.51 -11.89 -17.15
N ARG A 31 -2.01 -12.87 -16.39
CA ARG A 31 -2.77 -14.05 -15.99
C ARG A 31 -3.14 -13.94 -14.52
N GLY A 32 -4.42 -14.12 -14.21
CA GLY A 32 -4.97 -13.93 -12.87
C GLY A 32 -5.63 -12.56 -12.68
N THR A 33 -5.78 -12.13 -11.43
CA THR A 33 -6.54 -10.93 -11.06
C THR A 33 -5.66 -9.87 -10.43
N LEU A 34 -5.71 -8.66 -11.00
CA LEU A 34 -5.16 -7.43 -10.42
C LEU A 34 -6.30 -6.63 -9.77
N ILE A 35 -6.20 -6.41 -8.47
CA ILE A 35 -7.05 -5.46 -7.74
C ILE A 35 -6.24 -4.15 -7.63
N ALA A 36 -6.83 -3.02 -8.02
CA ALA A 36 -6.15 -1.74 -8.01
C ALA A 36 -6.98 -0.71 -7.25
N VAL A 37 -6.43 -0.14 -6.18
CA VAL A 37 -7.11 0.87 -5.35
C VAL A 37 -6.25 2.13 -5.28
N PRO A 38 -6.47 3.11 -6.18
CA PRO A 38 -5.63 4.31 -6.24
C PRO A 38 -5.67 5.16 -4.97
N VAL A 39 -6.83 5.23 -4.30
CA VAL A 39 -7.05 6.04 -3.10
C VAL A 39 -7.76 5.19 -2.05
N VAL A 40 -7.04 4.81 -1.00
CA VAL A 40 -7.62 4.08 0.14
C VAL A 40 -8.28 5.06 1.14
N ASN A 41 -7.57 6.13 1.52
CA ASN A 41 -8.09 7.17 2.41
C ASN A 41 -8.72 8.31 1.59
N VAL A 42 -9.97 8.12 1.14
CA VAL A 42 -10.71 9.12 0.34
C VAL A 42 -10.86 10.45 1.09
N PHE A 43 -11.13 10.41 2.39
CA PHE A 43 -11.28 11.62 3.20
C PHE A 43 -9.99 12.43 3.25
N GLY A 44 -8.86 11.77 3.55
CA GLY A 44 -7.55 12.38 3.57
C GLY A 44 -7.19 12.95 2.20
N PHE A 45 -7.52 12.24 1.12
CA PHE A 45 -7.22 12.69 -0.24
C PHE A 45 -7.95 13.99 -0.60
N LEU A 46 -9.25 14.06 -0.31
CA LEU A 46 -10.04 15.27 -0.56
C LEU A 46 -9.56 16.47 0.29
N GLN A 47 -9.08 16.20 1.50
CA GLN A 47 -8.58 17.22 2.42
C GLN A 47 -7.07 17.47 2.31
N GLN A 48 -6.38 16.81 1.38
CA GLN A 48 -4.93 16.85 1.21
C GLN A 48 -4.17 16.65 2.54
N THR A 49 -4.60 15.65 3.31
CA THR A 49 -4.03 15.33 4.62
C THR A 49 -3.74 13.85 4.76
N ARG A 50 -2.71 13.54 5.56
CA ARG A 50 -2.36 12.18 5.98
C ARG A 50 -3.50 11.46 6.69
N TYR A 51 -4.30 12.20 7.45
CA TYR A 51 -5.21 11.64 8.45
C TYR A 51 -6.64 11.42 7.92
N LEU A 52 -7.41 10.65 8.67
CA LEU A 52 -8.86 10.61 8.55
C LEU A 52 -9.52 11.80 9.28
N PRO A 53 -10.84 12.04 9.09
CA PRO A 53 -11.55 13.13 9.78
C PRO A 53 -11.46 13.09 11.30
N ASP A 54 -11.27 11.90 11.88
CA ASP A 54 -11.04 11.69 13.32
C ASP A 54 -9.58 11.88 13.75
N ARG A 55 -8.74 12.45 12.85
CA ARG A 55 -7.30 12.69 13.01
C ARG A 55 -6.45 11.44 13.19
N ARG A 56 -6.99 10.24 12.91
CA ARG A 56 -6.22 9.00 12.99
C ARG A 56 -5.45 8.74 11.70
N ASP A 57 -4.28 8.14 11.87
CA ASP A 57 -3.50 7.58 10.76
C ASP A 57 -4.08 6.21 10.40
N LEU A 58 -4.66 6.09 9.20
CA LEU A 58 -5.30 4.85 8.74
C LEU A 58 -4.33 3.67 8.73
N ASN A 59 -3.06 3.92 8.40
CA ASN A 59 -2.01 2.91 8.38
C ASN A 59 -1.79 2.27 9.77
N ARG A 60 -2.13 2.99 10.85
CA ARG A 60 -2.05 2.52 12.24
C ARG A 60 -3.34 1.87 12.75
N CYS A 61 -4.39 1.85 11.93
CA CYS A 61 -5.69 1.31 12.30
C CYS A 61 -5.84 -0.17 11.93
N PHE A 62 -4.97 -0.72 11.08
CA PHE A 62 -5.03 -2.13 10.67
C PHE A 62 -4.72 -3.10 11.83
N PRO A 63 -5.41 -4.26 11.92
CA PRO A 63 -6.40 -4.79 10.97
C PRO A 63 -7.80 -4.15 11.05
N GLY A 64 -8.05 -3.27 12.01
CA GLY A 64 -9.33 -2.57 12.19
C GLY A 64 -10.30 -3.26 13.15
N SER A 65 -11.46 -2.64 13.31
CA SER A 65 -12.61 -3.21 14.03
C SER A 65 -13.91 -2.54 13.55
N GLU A 66 -14.94 -3.34 13.25
CA GLU A 66 -16.27 -2.86 12.84
C GLU A 66 -16.96 -2.00 13.90
N SER A 67 -16.66 -2.23 15.19
CA SER A 67 -17.18 -1.43 16.30
C SER A 67 -16.22 -0.32 16.76
N GLY A 68 -15.09 -0.16 16.07
CA GLY A 68 -14.04 0.79 16.41
C GLY A 68 -14.30 2.24 15.96
N SER A 69 -13.26 3.06 16.08
CA SER A 69 -13.19 4.42 15.50
C SER A 69 -13.46 4.43 13.99
N LEU A 70 -13.68 5.60 13.39
CA LEU A 70 -13.85 5.71 11.94
C LEU A 70 -12.68 5.04 11.19
N GLY A 71 -11.44 5.32 11.62
CA GLY A 71 -10.27 4.64 11.05
C GLY A 71 -10.24 3.13 11.27
N GLY A 72 -10.70 2.66 12.44
CA GLY A 72 -10.84 1.23 12.71
C GLY A 72 -11.84 0.54 11.80
N ARG A 73 -12.99 1.17 11.54
CA ARG A 73 -14.03 0.63 10.65
C ARG A 73 -13.60 0.65 9.19
N VAL A 74 -12.96 1.73 8.75
CA VAL A 74 -12.41 1.82 7.38
C VAL A 74 -11.32 0.76 7.17
N ALA A 75 -10.43 0.56 8.14
CA ALA A 75 -9.40 -0.47 8.07
C ALA A 75 -10.01 -1.89 8.03
N ALA A 76 -11.01 -2.17 8.87
CA ALA A 76 -11.71 -3.46 8.88
C ALA A 76 -12.41 -3.74 7.54
N LEU A 77 -13.16 -2.76 7.03
CA LEU A 77 -13.85 -2.89 5.75
C LEU A 77 -12.86 -3.08 4.59
N PHE A 78 -11.77 -2.30 4.54
CA PHE A 78 -10.74 -2.48 3.52
C PHE A 78 -10.08 -3.85 3.63
N ARG A 79 -9.87 -4.33 4.85
CA ARG A 79 -9.31 -5.67 5.08
C ARG A 79 -10.23 -6.74 4.48
N GLU A 80 -11.46 -6.79 4.96
CA GLU A 80 -12.44 -7.85 4.65
C GLU A 80 -12.89 -7.83 3.20
N GLN A 81 -13.05 -6.65 2.62
CA GLN A 81 -13.59 -6.53 1.26
C GLN A 81 -12.51 -6.60 0.17
N ILE A 82 -11.25 -6.31 0.49
CA ILE A 82 -10.18 -6.15 -0.51
C ILE A 82 -8.95 -6.98 -0.16
N VAL A 83 -8.36 -6.76 1.02
CA VAL A 83 -7.09 -7.37 1.41
C VAL A 83 -7.19 -8.89 1.53
N ASP A 84 -8.26 -9.40 2.14
CA ASP A 84 -8.44 -10.84 2.37
C ASP A 84 -8.60 -11.63 1.04
N TYR A 85 -8.87 -10.95 -0.08
CA TYR A 85 -8.91 -11.55 -1.43
C TYR A 85 -7.56 -11.46 -2.17
N ALA A 86 -6.57 -10.79 -1.61
CA ALA A 86 -5.28 -10.57 -2.25
C ALA A 86 -4.22 -11.56 -1.75
N THR A 87 -3.58 -12.27 -2.68
CA THR A 87 -2.43 -13.14 -2.35
C THR A 87 -1.18 -12.36 -1.97
N HIS A 88 -1.02 -11.19 -2.59
CA HIS A 88 0.09 -10.26 -2.36
C HIS A 88 -0.44 -8.85 -2.51
N ILE A 89 0.15 -7.92 -1.76
CA ILE A 89 -0.19 -6.50 -1.76
C ILE A 89 1.05 -5.73 -2.14
N ILE A 90 0.90 -4.68 -2.95
CA ILE A 90 1.88 -3.64 -3.20
C ILE A 90 1.22 -2.33 -2.78
N ASP A 91 1.66 -1.80 -1.65
CA ASP A 91 1.14 -0.54 -1.14
C ASP A 91 2.15 0.58 -1.43
N LEU A 92 1.73 1.57 -2.23
CA LEU A 92 2.58 2.64 -2.76
C LEU A 92 2.45 3.92 -1.92
N HIS A 93 3.53 4.25 -1.22
CA HIS A 93 3.60 5.46 -0.41
C HIS A 93 4.44 6.58 -1.04
N GLY A 94 4.27 7.77 -0.48
CA GLY A 94 4.99 9.01 -0.76
C GLY A 94 5.73 9.54 0.48
N ALA A 95 6.58 10.53 0.29
CA ALA A 95 7.10 11.35 1.37
C ALA A 95 6.88 12.78 0.94
N ILE A 96 6.31 13.56 1.85
CA ILE A 96 6.01 14.97 1.61
C ILE A 96 6.98 15.76 2.48
N HIS A 97 7.58 16.79 1.91
CA HIS A 97 8.56 17.66 2.57
C HIS A 97 9.84 16.94 3.07
N ARG A 98 10.13 15.75 2.56
CA ARG A 98 11.37 15.00 2.87
C ARG A 98 11.91 14.33 1.62
N THR A 99 13.23 14.34 1.48
CA THR A 99 13.91 13.52 0.48
C THR A 99 13.73 12.06 0.83
N ASN A 100 13.20 11.26 -0.09
CA ASN A 100 13.14 9.82 0.05
C ASN A 100 13.58 9.16 -1.24
N LEU A 101 14.57 8.27 -1.13
CA LEU A 101 15.07 7.51 -2.27
C LEU A 101 14.06 6.42 -2.66
N PRO A 102 13.90 6.09 -3.95
CA PRO A 102 13.12 4.94 -4.37
C PRO A 102 13.66 3.68 -3.69
N GLN A 103 12.83 3.00 -2.91
CA GLN A 103 13.27 1.87 -2.10
C GLN A 103 12.12 0.90 -1.89
N ILE A 104 12.34 -0.37 -1.64
CA ILE A 104 11.33 -1.33 -1.18
C ILE A 104 11.50 -1.58 0.30
N ARG A 105 10.38 -1.78 1.01
CA ARG A 105 10.37 -2.17 2.42
C ARG A 105 9.56 -3.42 2.60
N ALA A 106 10.20 -4.52 2.98
CA ALA A 106 9.52 -5.79 3.17
C ALA A 106 10.29 -6.68 4.16
N GLN A 107 9.66 -7.76 4.59
CA GLN A 107 10.36 -8.81 5.31
C GLN A 107 11.05 -9.72 4.28
N LEU A 108 12.30 -9.40 3.96
CA LEU A 108 13.11 -10.18 3.01
C LEU A 108 13.76 -11.34 3.76
N GLN A 109 13.36 -12.56 3.40
CA GLN A 109 14.04 -13.78 3.82
C GLN A 109 14.65 -14.43 2.58
N PRO A 110 15.88 -14.97 2.64
CA PRO A 110 16.52 -15.63 1.49
C PRO A 110 15.62 -16.72 0.89
N GLY A 111 15.37 -16.64 -0.42
CA GLY A 111 14.54 -17.60 -1.15
C GLY A 111 13.02 -17.40 -0.99
N SER A 112 12.59 -16.40 -0.24
CA SER A 112 11.16 -16.10 -0.08
C SER A 112 10.54 -15.49 -1.35
N GLU A 113 9.23 -15.65 -1.50
CA GLU A 113 8.50 -14.98 -2.59
C GLU A 113 8.57 -13.46 -2.47
N THR A 114 8.53 -12.94 -1.23
CA THR A 114 8.70 -11.52 -0.93
C THR A 114 10.01 -10.97 -1.47
N GLU A 115 11.11 -11.69 -1.31
CA GLU A 115 12.42 -11.32 -1.86
C GLU A 115 12.43 -11.36 -3.39
N ARG A 116 11.85 -12.41 -4.01
CA ARG A 116 11.74 -12.48 -5.48
C ARG A 116 10.93 -11.33 -6.06
N MET A 117 9.80 -11.01 -5.44
CA MET A 117 8.96 -9.87 -5.83
C MET A 117 9.67 -8.53 -5.65
N ALA A 118 10.40 -8.35 -4.54
CA ALA A 118 11.18 -7.14 -4.30
C ALA A 118 12.26 -6.94 -5.38
N ASN A 119 12.99 -7.99 -5.72
CA ASN A 119 14.00 -7.95 -6.76
C ASN A 119 13.38 -7.69 -8.14
N ALA A 120 12.23 -8.31 -8.45
CA ALA A 120 11.51 -8.11 -9.71
C ALA A 120 10.91 -6.69 -9.85
N PHE A 121 10.54 -6.04 -8.75
CA PHE A 121 10.07 -4.65 -8.77
C PHE A 121 11.19 -3.67 -9.17
N GLY A 122 12.46 -4.00 -8.91
CA GLY A 122 13.61 -3.29 -9.48
C GLY A 122 13.89 -1.93 -8.84
N ALA A 123 13.49 -1.72 -7.58
CA ALA A 123 13.92 -0.52 -6.85
C ALA A 123 15.44 -0.57 -6.58
N PRO A 124 16.13 0.58 -6.58
CA PRO A 124 17.58 0.62 -6.36
C PRO A 124 17.99 0.22 -4.93
N TRP A 125 17.05 0.27 -3.98
CA TRP A 125 17.30 -0.09 -2.59
C TRP A 125 16.20 -1.03 -2.08
N CYS A 126 16.58 -2.08 -1.35
CA CYS A 126 15.67 -3.01 -0.68
C CYS A 126 16.04 -3.07 0.80
N LEU A 127 15.11 -2.71 1.68
CA LEU A 127 15.30 -2.68 3.13
C LEU A 127 14.50 -3.80 3.79
N THR A 128 15.21 -4.65 4.55
CA THR A 128 14.60 -5.70 5.38
C THR A 128 14.14 -5.13 6.72
N LEU A 129 12.89 -5.38 7.10
CA LEU A 129 12.34 -5.01 8.40
C LEU A 129 12.12 -6.24 9.28
N SER A 130 12.46 -6.13 10.56
CA SER A 130 12.34 -7.21 11.56
C SER A 130 10.90 -7.45 12.04
N CYS A 131 10.00 -6.48 11.84
CA CYS A 131 8.60 -6.55 12.24
C CYS A 131 7.75 -5.81 11.22
N VAL A 132 6.96 -6.56 10.43
CA VAL A 132 5.88 -6.00 9.62
C VAL A 132 4.56 -6.56 10.15
N LYS A 133 4.18 -6.15 11.36
CA LYS A 133 2.82 -6.35 11.87
C LYS A 133 1.96 -5.18 11.35
N ALA A 134 1.30 -5.41 10.22
CA ALA A 134 0.41 -4.47 9.54
C ALA A 134 1.05 -3.14 9.11
N ALA A 135 1.04 -2.92 7.79
CA ALA A 135 1.09 -1.62 7.14
C ALA A 135 2.24 -0.69 7.63
N CYS A 136 3.42 -0.78 7.00
CA CYS A 136 4.48 0.21 7.19
C CYS A 136 5.35 0.32 5.93
N VAL A 137 5.12 1.38 5.15
CA VAL A 137 5.79 1.71 3.89
C VAL A 137 6.26 3.17 3.94
N THR A 138 7.38 3.53 3.30
CA THR A 138 7.66 4.94 2.97
C THR A 138 8.50 5.05 1.68
N THR A 139 7.78 5.45 0.63
CA THR A 139 8.13 6.18 -0.60
C THR A 139 8.86 5.56 -1.82
N LEU A 140 8.13 5.53 -2.95
CA LEU A 140 8.35 4.64 -4.12
C LEU A 140 8.67 3.20 -3.69
N SER A 141 8.03 2.81 -2.59
CA SER A 141 8.17 1.52 -1.95
C SER A 141 6.92 0.74 -2.21
N ALA A 142 7.07 -0.39 -2.91
CA ALA A 142 6.16 -1.49 -2.73
C ALA A 142 6.50 -2.13 -1.37
N ALA A 143 5.52 -2.28 -0.49
CA ALA A 143 5.62 -3.32 0.53
C ALA A 143 4.86 -4.53 0.03
N VAL A 144 5.57 -5.67 -0.05
CA VAL A 144 5.01 -6.96 -0.43
C VAL A 144 4.61 -7.69 0.84
N PHE A 145 3.31 -7.81 1.07
CA PHE A 145 2.75 -8.57 2.20
C PHE A 145 2.25 -9.92 1.71
N ARG A 146 2.39 -10.94 2.56
CA ARG A 146 1.68 -12.22 2.47
C ARG A 146 0.84 -12.34 3.75
N TYR A 147 -0.47 -12.48 3.60
CA TYR A 147 -1.35 -12.86 4.71
C TYR A 147 -1.32 -14.38 4.91
#